data_AF-A0AAW2L816-F1
#
_entry.id   AF-A0AAW2L816-F1
#
_cell.length_a   1.000
_cell.length_b   1.000
_cell.length_c   1.000
_cell.angle_alpha   90.00
_cell.angle_beta   90.00
_cell.angle_gamma   90.00
#
_symmetry.space_group_name_H-M   'P 1'
#
loop_
_entity.id
_entity.type
_entity.pdbx_description
1 polymer ?
#
loop_
_entity_poly.entity_id
_entity_poly.type
_entity_poly.pdbx_seq_one_letter_code
_entity_poly.pdbx_strand_id
1 'polypeptide(L)'
;MDKRSWPWKKKSADKQAAAEKVAASASESSTAASDIGAAQVDKISMESYTHLTELEDQVKSYEEQVQTLEDEVKELNEKLSEANSEMTNKENLVKQHAKVAEEAVSEAAALKNHLESVTLLKLTAEDRAAHLDGALKECMRQIRNLKEEHEQKLHEVVLNKAKLFDKMKLELETKLANLDQELLRSAAENALSRSLQERSNMLIQLNEEKHKLRLR
;
A
#
# COMPACT_ATOMS: atom_id res chain seq x y z
N MET A 1 2.15 6.32 30.26
CA MET A 1 3.43 6.48 31.00
C MET A 1 3.86 7.93 30.84
N ASP A 2 3.66 8.70 31.90
CA ASP A 2 3.72 10.16 31.91
C ASP A 2 5.13 10.72 32.12
N LYS A 3 5.40 11.80 31.39
CA LYS A 3 6.28 12.96 31.71
C LYS A 3 7.77 12.69 31.95
N ARG A 4 8.57 12.79 30.88
CA ARG A 4 9.99 13.19 30.96
C ARG A 4 10.15 14.62 30.47
N SER A 5 9.91 15.57 31.37
CA SER A 5 10.35 16.95 31.22
C SER A 5 11.86 17.03 31.39
N TRP A 6 12.55 17.67 30.45
CA TRP A 6 14.01 17.78 30.44
C TRP A 6 14.55 18.77 31.50
N PRO A 7 15.80 18.60 31.97
CA PRO A 7 16.30 19.25 33.20
C PRO A 7 16.64 20.75 33.08
N TRP A 8 16.62 21.32 31.88
CA TRP A 8 17.15 22.65 31.61
C TRP A 8 16.07 23.74 31.55
N LYS A 9 14.80 23.42 31.82
CA LYS A 9 13.70 24.37 31.70
C LYS A 9 12.88 24.52 32.98
N LYS A 10 13.28 25.47 33.84
CA LYS A 10 12.45 26.28 34.77
C LYS A 10 13.30 27.47 35.23
N LYS A 11 13.11 28.65 34.61
CA LYS A 11 12.21 29.76 35.02
C LYS A 11 12.70 30.50 36.28
N SER A 12 13.58 31.47 36.09
CA SER A 12 13.62 32.67 36.95
C SER A 12 12.53 33.61 36.45
N ALA A 13 11.54 33.83 37.31
CA ALA A 13 10.66 34.97 37.21
C ALA A 13 11.34 36.11 37.97
N ASP A 14 11.72 37.17 37.27
CA ASP A 14 11.63 38.49 37.88
C ASP A 14 11.18 39.49 36.82
N LYS A 15 10.12 40.21 37.15
CA LYS A 15 9.35 41.05 36.26
C LYS A 15 9.82 42.48 36.46
N GLN A 16 10.42 43.03 35.42
CA GLN A 16 10.66 44.45 35.22
C GLN A 16 9.42 45.32 35.50
N ALA A 17 9.67 46.46 36.14
CA ALA A 17 9.12 47.77 35.79
C ALA A 17 10.25 48.78 36.10
N ALA A 18 11.03 49.28 35.15
CA ALA A 18 10.72 50.29 34.11
C ALA A 18 10.21 51.62 34.70
N ALA A 19 11.07 52.64 34.72
CA ALA A 19 10.90 53.92 33.99
C ALA A 19 11.75 55.04 34.61
N GLU A 20 12.88 55.31 33.93
CA GLU A 20 13.43 56.60 33.54
C GLU A 20 12.59 57.86 33.85
N LYS A 21 13.21 58.88 34.49
CA LYS A 21 13.09 60.28 34.04
C LYS A 21 14.18 61.18 34.62
N VAL A 22 15.02 61.67 33.72
CA VAL A 22 15.83 62.89 33.86
C VAL A 22 14.93 64.09 33.60
N ALA A 23 15.01 65.13 34.43
CA ALA A 23 14.68 66.51 34.06
C ALA A 23 15.36 67.49 35.03
N ALA A 24 15.89 68.55 34.42
CA ALA A 24 16.86 69.51 34.96
C ALA A 24 16.24 70.79 35.54
N SER A 25 17.15 71.71 35.94
CA SER A 25 16.99 73.15 36.24
C SER A 25 16.63 73.51 37.69
N ALA A 26 17.16 74.57 38.33
CA ALA A 26 18.14 75.61 37.98
C ALA A 26 18.58 76.38 39.25
N SER A 27 19.79 76.97 39.19
CA SER A 27 20.32 78.25 39.74
C SER A 27 19.75 78.93 41.00
N GLU A 28 20.68 79.39 41.88
CA GLU A 28 20.80 80.74 42.51
C GLU A 28 22.01 80.69 43.49
N SER A 29 23.17 81.30 43.24
CA SER A 29 23.61 82.71 43.33
C SER A 29 23.76 83.31 44.74
N SER A 30 24.91 83.98 44.94
CA SER A 30 25.36 84.94 46.00
C SER A 30 25.74 84.36 47.39
N THR A 31 26.99 84.41 47.89
CA THR A 31 28.01 85.47 48.17
C THR A 31 27.75 86.35 49.41
N ALA A 32 28.60 86.20 50.43
CA ALA A 32 29.27 87.24 51.26
C ALA A 32 30.11 86.51 52.35
N ALA A 33 31.46 86.55 52.34
CA ALA A 33 32.38 87.59 52.86
C ALA A 33 32.11 87.95 54.35
N SER A 34 33.06 88.09 55.28
CA SER A 34 34.51 87.90 55.47
C SER A 34 34.72 88.16 57.00
N ASP A 35 35.77 87.72 57.71
CA ASP A 35 37.06 88.41 57.87
C ASP A 35 37.96 87.60 58.82
N ILE A 36 39.17 87.24 58.37
CA ILE A 36 40.51 87.83 58.67
C ILE A 36 41.15 87.30 59.97
N GLY A 37 42.23 86.54 59.75
CA GLY A 37 43.27 86.20 60.73
C GLY A 37 44.64 86.14 60.05
N ALA A 38 45.20 87.32 59.86
CA ALA A 38 46.57 87.74 59.56
C ALA A 38 47.69 86.73 59.15
N ALA A 39 48.45 87.19 58.17
CA ALA A 39 49.91 87.05 57.97
C ALA A 39 50.45 85.85 57.18
N GLN A 40 50.72 86.08 55.89
CA GLN A 40 51.99 85.86 55.16
C GLN A 40 51.71 85.72 53.66
N VAL A 41 51.73 86.84 52.93
CA VAL A 41 51.66 86.88 51.46
C VAL A 41 52.93 87.56 51.02
N ASP A 42 53.93 86.77 50.58
CA ASP A 42 55.08 87.20 49.74
C ASP A 42 56.09 86.05 49.43
N LYS A 43 55.73 84.78 49.66
CA LYS A 43 56.48 83.57 49.21
C LYS A 43 55.64 82.59 48.37
N ILE A 44 54.54 83.06 47.78
CA ILE A 44 53.59 82.21 47.02
C ILE A 44 53.95 82.11 45.53
N SER A 45 55.03 82.74 45.04
CA SER A 45 55.23 82.95 43.60
C SER A 45 56.09 81.90 42.84
N MET A 46 56.39 80.72 43.38
CA MET A 46 57.11 79.68 42.61
C MET A 46 56.62 78.26 42.97
N GLU A 47 56.59 77.91 44.26
CA GLU A 47 56.09 76.61 44.74
C GLU A 47 54.61 76.34 44.41
N SER A 48 53.78 77.39 44.40
CA SER A 48 52.37 77.28 44.02
C SER A 48 52.19 77.05 42.52
N TYR A 49 53.08 77.60 41.69
CA TYR A 49 53.03 77.40 40.23
C TYR A 49 53.56 76.01 39.86
N THR A 50 54.59 75.51 40.54
CA THR A 50 55.08 74.14 40.33
C THR A 50 54.06 73.07 40.71
N HIS A 51 53.39 73.22 41.87
CA HIS A 51 52.32 72.29 42.29
C HIS A 51 51.08 72.36 41.38
N LEU A 52 50.77 73.53 40.82
CA LEU A 52 49.66 73.69 39.87
C LEU A 52 49.96 73.02 38.52
N THR A 53 51.20 73.16 38.01
CA THR A 53 51.67 72.46 36.81
C THR A 53 51.71 70.94 37.00
N GLU A 54 52.14 70.46 38.17
CA GLU A 54 52.15 69.03 38.51
C GLU A 54 50.72 68.45 38.61
N LEU A 55 49.76 69.23 39.12
CA LEU A 55 48.33 68.91 39.08
C LEU A 55 47.76 68.93 37.65
N GLU A 56 48.13 69.90 36.81
CA GLU A 56 47.73 69.95 35.40
C GLU A 56 48.22 68.73 34.62
N ASP A 57 49.45 68.28 34.87
CA ASP A 57 50.00 67.09 34.21
C ASP A 57 49.35 65.79 34.71
N GLN A 58 48.95 65.72 36.00
CA GLN A 58 48.09 64.64 36.49
C GLN A 58 46.71 64.64 35.82
N VAL A 59 46.09 65.82 35.67
CA VAL A 59 44.78 65.94 35.00
C VAL A 59 44.89 65.44 33.55
N LYS A 60 45.92 65.84 32.80
CA LYS A 60 46.16 65.34 31.44
C LYS A 60 46.37 63.82 31.40
N SER A 61 47.14 63.27 32.35
CA SER A 61 47.35 61.82 32.46
C SER A 61 46.06 61.06 32.75
N TYR A 62 45.21 61.59 33.64
CA TYR A 62 43.89 61.00 33.90
C TYR A 62 42.96 61.15 32.70
N GLU A 63 43.02 62.26 31.98
CA GLU A 63 42.22 62.51 30.78
C GLU A 63 42.59 61.56 29.63
N GLU A 64 43.89 61.31 29.41
CA GLU A 64 44.38 60.28 28.49
C GLU A 64 43.92 58.87 28.92
N GLN A 65 44.00 58.52 30.21
CA GLN A 65 43.49 57.24 30.71
C GLN A 65 41.98 57.10 30.48
N VAL A 66 41.20 58.13 30.78
CA VAL A 66 39.74 58.13 30.52
C VAL A 66 39.47 57.94 29.03
N GLN A 67 40.20 58.63 28.16
CA GLN A 67 40.03 58.49 26.70
C GLN A 67 40.34 57.07 26.23
N THR A 68 41.43 56.46 26.72
CA THR A 68 41.76 55.06 26.39
C THR A 68 40.70 54.09 26.89
N LEU A 69 40.18 54.29 28.11
CA LEU A 69 39.09 53.47 28.66
C LEU A 69 37.78 53.66 27.88
N GLU A 70 37.45 54.88 27.44
CA GLU A 70 36.29 55.13 26.60
C GLU A 70 36.38 54.40 25.26
N ASP A 71 37.55 54.40 24.63
CA ASP A 71 37.77 53.71 23.36
C ASP A 71 37.73 52.18 23.53
N GLU A 72 38.29 51.64 24.62
CA GLU A 72 38.13 50.22 24.98
C GLU A 72 36.65 49.85 25.21
N VAL A 73 35.89 50.70 25.92
CA VAL A 73 34.45 50.47 26.14
C VAL A 73 33.68 50.47 24.82
N LYS A 74 34.01 51.37 23.88
CA LYS A 74 33.38 51.38 22.54
C LYS A 74 33.70 50.11 21.77
N GLU A 75 34.96 49.68 21.74
CA GLU A 75 35.37 48.46 21.04
C GLU A 75 34.73 47.21 21.65
N LEU A 76 34.69 47.11 22.98
CA LEU A 76 34.00 46.03 23.68
C LEU A 76 32.49 46.02 23.39
N ASN A 77 31.85 47.19 23.33
CA ASN A 77 30.44 47.30 23.01
C ASN A 77 30.14 46.90 21.55
N GLU A 78 31.02 47.25 20.60
CA GLU A 78 30.90 46.82 19.20
C GLU A 78 31.05 45.29 19.08
N LYS A 79 32.09 44.71 19.70
CA LYS A 79 32.30 43.25 19.78
C LYS A 79 31.11 42.53 20.42
N LEU A 80 30.53 43.11 21.48
CA LEU A 80 29.33 42.56 22.13
C LEU A 80 28.12 42.60 21.19
N SER A 81 27.93 43.69 20.46
CA SER A 81 26.84 43.82 19.47
C SER A 81 27.00 42.82 18.33
N GLU A 82 28.21 42.69 17.79
CA GLU A 82 28.52 41.72 16.74
C GLU A 82 28.29 40.28 17.22
N ALA A 83 28.80 39.91 18.39
CA ALA A 83 28.58 38.60 19.00
C ALA A 83 27.09 38.31 19.27
N ASN A 84 26.32 39.31 19.72
CA ASN A 84 24.87 39.17 19.91
C ASN A 84 24.15 38.95 18.58
N SER A 85 24.53 39.68 17.53
CA SER A 85 23.96 39.48 16.19
C SER A 85 24.28 38.08 15.64
N GLU A 86 25.52 37.62 15.79
CA GLU A 86 25.95 36.28 15.38
C GLU A 86 25.21 35.19 16.17
N MET A 87 25.05 35.37 17.48
CA MET A 87 24.29 34.48 18.35
C MET A 87 22.83 34.36 17.89
N THR A 88 22.16 35.49 17.60
CA THR A 88 20.77 35.47 17.12
C THR A 88 20.64 34.79 15.76
N ASN A 89 21.59 35.00 14.85
CA ASN A 89 21.62 34.32 13.54
C ASN A 89 21.81 32.80 13.69
N LYS A 90 22.75 32.36 14.53
CA LYS A 90 22.97 30.94 14.83
C LYS A 90 21.75 30.31 15.50
N GLU A 91 21.11 31.00 16.44
CA GLU A 91 19.86 30.53 17.04
C GLU A 91 18.75 30.32 15.99
N ASN A 92 18.59 31.25 15.06
CA ASN A 92 17.60 31.14 13.99
C ASN A 92 17.89 29.96 13.06
N LEU A 93 19.16 29.75 12.72
CA LEU A 93 19.59 28.61 11.90
C LEU A 93 19.31 27.27 12.60
N VAL A 94 19.61 27.18 13.90
CA VAL A 94 19.30 25.98 14.71
C VAL A 94 17.79 25.72 14.75
N LYS A 95 16.96 26.77 14.91
CA LYS A 95 15.49 26.64 14.88
C LYS A 95 14.99 26.12 13.53
N GLN A 96 15.57 26.57 12.42
CA GLN A 96 15.23 26.07 11.08
C GLN A 96 15.64 24.60 10.89
N HIS A 97 16.88 24.25 11.25
CA HIS A 97 17.34 22.86 11.15
C HIS A 97 16.51 21.90 12.01
N ALA A 98 16.11 22.32 13.20
CA ALA A 98 15.23 21.51 14.06
C ALA A 98 13.88 21.24 13.38
N LYS A 99 13.26 22.26 12.76
CA LYS A 99 12.00 22.09 12.03
C LYS A 99 12.13 21.16 10.83
N VAL A 100 13.16 21.35 10.00
CA VAL A 100 13.39 20.51 8.83
C VAL A 100 13.66 19.06 9.25
N ALA A 101 14.40 18.83 10.34
CA ALA A 101 14.63 17.50 10.88
C ALA A 101 13.33 16.87 11.41
N GLU A 102 12.48 17.64 12.08
CA GLU A 102 11.18 17.16 12.57
C GLU A 102 10.23 16.79 11.42
N GLU A 103 10.15 17.63 10.39
CA GLU A 103 9.36 17.37 9.17
C GLU A 103 9.86 16.12 8.45
N ALA A 104 11.18 16.00 8.23
CA ALA A 104 11.77 14.82 7.59
C ALA A 104 11.51 13.53 8.39
N VAL A 105 11.56 13.58 9.72
CA VAL A 105 11.24 12.43 10.58
C VAL A 105 9.75 12.07 10.50
N SER A 106 8.86 13.07 10.48
CA SER A 106 7.41 12.87 10.33
C SER A 106 7.06 12.24 8.99
N GLU A 107 7.63 12.75 7.90
CA GLU A 107 7.45 12.21 6.54
C GLU A 107 8.01 10.78 6.43
N ALA A 108 9.19 10.51 6.99
CA ALA A 108 9.77 9.17 7.01
C ALA A 108 8.86 8.17 7.76
N ALA A 109 8.27 8.58 8.89
CA ALA A 109 7.33 7.76 9.64
C ALA A 109 6.02 7.52 8.86
N ALA A 110 5.48 8.55 8.21
CA ALA A 110 4.29 8.43 7.37
C ALA A 110 4.51 7.48 6.18
N LEU A 111 5.64 7.63 5.48
CA LEU A 111 6.02 6.77 4.36
C LEU A 111 6.23 5.32 4.81
N LYS A 112 6.85 5.10 5.97
CA LYS A 112 7.00 3.75 6.55
C LYS A 112 5.65 3.10 6.81
N ASN A 113 4.74 3.79 7.51
CA ASN A 113 3.40 3.26 7.79
C ASN A 113 2.63 2.96 6.51
N HIS A 114 2.75 3.82 5.49
CA HIS A 114 2.14 3.60 4.19
C HIS A 114 2.72 2.36 3.49
N LEU A 115 4.05 2.21 3.49
CA LEU A 115 4.72 1.05 2.91
C LEU A 115 4.29 -0.26 3.59
N GLU A 116 4.23 -0.28 4.92
CA GLU A 116 3.77 -1.44 5.69
C GLU A 116 2.31 -1.80 5.35
N SER A 117 1.42 -0.80 5.29
CA SER A 117 0.02 -0.99 4.92
C SER A 117 -0.14 -1.53 3.50
N VAL A 118 0.56 -0.94 2.53
CA VAL A 118 0.54 -1.39 1.12
C VAL A 118 1.11 -2.80 0.99
N THR A 119 2.18 -3.12 1.73
CA THR A 119 2.79 -4.46 1.72
C THR A 119 1.83 -5.49 2.28
N LEU A 120 1.14 -5.20 3.39
CA LEU A 120 0.12 -6.09 3.95
C LEU A 120 -1.04 -6.34 2.98
N LEU A 121 -1.54 -5.28 2.33
CA LEU A 121 -2.60 -5.39 1.32
C LEU A 121 -2.17 -6.21 0.12
N LYS A 122 -0.93 -6.01 -0.35
CA LYS A 122 -0.33 -6.78 -1.45
C LYS A 122 -0.27 -8.27 -1.11
N LEU A 123 0.27 -8.64 0.05
CA LEU A 123 0.33 -10.04 0.50
C LEU A 123 -1.07 -10.66 0.59
N THR A 124 -2.04 -9.93 1.15
CA THR A 124 -3.43 -10.40 1.23
C THR A 124 -4.05 -10.62 -0.15
N ALA A 125 -3.74 -9.76 -1.12
CA ALA A 125 -4.21 -9.89 -2.49
C ALA A 125 -3.54 -11.07 -3.21
N GLU A 126 -2.23 -11.28 -3.00
CA GLU A 126 -1.47 -12.42 -3.55
C GLU A 126 -1.99 -13.76 -3.01
N ASP A 127 -2.25 -13.87 -1.71
CA ASP A 127 -2.86 -15.07 -1.10
C ASP A 127 -4.22 -15.37 -1.71
N ARG A 128 -5.09 -14.34 -1.83
CA ARG A 128 -6.41 -14.49 -2.48
C ARG A 128 -6.28 -14.92 -3.93
N ALA A 129 -5.33 -14.37 -4.67
CA ALA A 129 -5.09 -14.74 -6.06
C ALA A 129 -4.64 -16.21 -6.18
N ALA A 130 -3.74 -16.67 -5.31
CA ALA A 130 -3.31 -18.06 -5.26
C ALA A 130 -4.47 -19.03 -4.94
N HIS A 131 -5.34 -18.66 -3.99
CA HIS A 131 -6.54 -19.44 -3.69
C HIS A 131 -7.52 -19.52 -4.87
N LEU A 132 -7.76 -18.41 -5.57
CA LEU A 132 -8.62 -18.38 -6.75
C LEU A 132 -8.04 -19.19 -7.91
N ASP A 133 -6.73 -19.12 -8.15
CA ASP A 133 -6.05 -19.94 -9.16
C ASP A 133 -6.17 -21.43 -8.84
N GLY A 134 -6.01 -21.81 -7.56
CA GLY A 134 -6.25 -23.17 -7.08
C GLY A 134 -7.67 -23.66 -7.35
N ALA A 135 -8.68 -22.84 -7.00
CA ALA A 135 -10.09 -23.16 -7.25
C ALA A 135 -10.42 -23.28 -8.75
N LEU A 136 -9.86 -22.40 -9.58
CA LEU A 136 -10.04 -22.44 -11.04
C LEU A 136 -9.43 -23.70 -11.65
N LYS A 137 -8.21 -24.08 -11.23
CA LYS A 137 -7.55 -25.32 -11.67
C LYS A 137 -8.39 -26.54 -11.33
N GLU A 138 -8.95 -26.59 -10.14
CA GLU A 138 -9.83 -27.67 -9.69
C GLU A 138 -11.14 -27.71 -10.50
N CYS A 139 -11.77 -26.56 -10.76
CA CYS A 139 -12.95 -26.47 -11.62
C CYS A 139 -12.66 -26.97 -13.05
N MET A 140 -11.54 -26.56 -13.64
CA MET A 140 -11.11 -27.06 -14.95
C MET A 140 -10.86 -28.56 -14.95
N ARG A 141 -10.29 -29.13 -13.88
CA ARG A 141 -10.11 -30.57 -13.71
C ARG A 141 -11.45 -31.30 -13.69
N GLN A 142 -12.40 -30.82 -12.91
CA GLN A 142 -13.75 -31.38 -12.84
C GLN A 142 -14.45 -31.37 -14.20
N ILE A 143 -14.33 -30.28 -14.97
CA ILE A 143 -14.90 -30.19 -16.33
C ILE A 143 -14.30 -31.26 -17.26
N ARG A 144 -12.98 -31.48 -17.22
CA ARG A 144 -12.35 -32.52 -18.04
C ARG A 144 -12.83 -33.92 -17.64
N ASN A 145 -12.82 -34.21 -16.34
CA ASN A 145 -13.28 -35.50 -15.83
C ASN A 145 -14.74 -35.78 -16.22
N LEU A 146 -15.64 -34.82 -16.05
CA LEU A 146 -17.05 -34.99 -16.43
C LEU A 146 -17.21 -35.23 -17.93
N LYS A 147 -16.45 -34.52 -18.77
CA LYS A 147 -16.46 -34.76 -20.22
C LYS A 147 -16.01 -36.18 -20.57
N GLU A 148 -14.91 -36.63 -20.00
CA GLU A 148 -14.38 -37.99 -20.22
C GLU A 148 -15.37 -39.06 -19.73
N GLU A 149 -15.97 -38.89 -18.55
CA GLU A 149 -16.99 -39.79 -18.02
C GLU A 149 -18.24 -39.85 -18.90
N HIS A 150 -18.72 -38.70 -19.39
CA HIS A 150 -19.87 -38.65 -20.29
C HIS A 150 -19.56 -39.30 -21.64
N GLU A 151 -18.37 -39.09 -22.18
CA GLU A 151 -17.92 -39.72 -23.41
C GLU A 151 -17.82 -41.24 -23.26
N GLN A 152 -17.26 -41.74 -22.15
CA GLN A 152 -17.22 -43.17 -21.84
C GLN A 152 -18.62 -43.77 -21.73
N LYS A 153 -19.53 -43.13 -20.97
CA LYS A 153 -20.93 -43.57 -20.83
C LYS A 153 -21.66 -43.60 -22.17
N LEU A 154 -21.43 -42.61 -23.04
CA LEU A 154 -22.01 -42.57 -24.37
C LEU A 154 -21.52 -43.74 -25.23
N HIS A 155 -20.21 -43.99 -25.25
CA HIS A 155 -19.62 -45.13 -25.95
C HIS A 155 -20.19 -46.46 -25.44
N GLU A 156 -20.32 -46.63 -24.13
CA GLU A 156 -20.92 -47.82 -23.52
C GLU A 156 -22.37 -48.02 -23.96
N VAL A 157 -23.19 -46.96 -23.92
CA VAL A 157 -24.60 -47.02 -24.36
C VAL A 157 -24.69 -47.38 -25.84
N VAL A 158 -23.89 -46.74 -26.70
CA VAL A 158 -23.86 -47.02 -28.15
C VAL A 158 -23.48 -48.47 -28.40
N LEU A 159 -22.43 -48.96 -27.76
CA LEU A 159 -21.95 -50.33 -27.90
C LEU A 159 -23.00 -51.36 -27.43
N ASN A 160 -23.64 -51.10 -26.29
CA ASN A 160 -24.68 -51.97 -25.76
C ASN A 160 -25.92 -51.99 -26.67
N LYS A 161 -26.32 -50.83 -27.22
CA LYS A 161 -27.44 -50.75 -28.18
C LYS A 161 -27.10 -51.42 -29.50
N ALA A 162 -25.88 -51.28 -30.02
CA ALA A 162 -25.41 -51.98 -31.21
C ALA A 162 -25.50 -53.51 -31.02
N LYS A 163 -24.98 -54.04 -29.90
CA LYS A 163 -25.10 -55.47 -29.55
C LYS A 163 -26.55 -55.95 -29.48
N LEU A 164 -27.46 -55.14 -28.95
CA LEU A 164 -28.89 -55.49 -28.90
C LEU A 164 -29.52 -55.51 -30.29
N PHE A 165 -29.21 -54.53 -31.13
CA PHE A 165 -29.68 -54.51 -32.52
C PHE A 165 -29.15 -55.69 -33.32
N ASP A 166 -27.87 -56.04 -33.16
CA ASP A 166 -27.28 -57.21 -33.83
C ASP A 166 -27.98 -58.51 -33.42
N LYS A 167 -28.30 -58.69 -32.13
CA LYS A 167 -29.07 -59.84 -31.65
C LYS A 167 -30.47 -59.90 -32.27
N MET A 168 -31.21 -58.79 -32.23
CA MET A 168 -32.55 -58.71 -32.81
C MET A 168 -32.51 -58.96 -34.33
N LYS A 169 -31.50 -58.44 -35.02
CA LYS A 169 -31.29 -58.68 -36.45
C LYS A 169 -31.08 -60.16 -36.74
N LEU A 170 -30.18 -60.84 -36.02
CA LEU A 170 -29.95 -62.29 -36.17
C LEU A 170 -31.22 -63.10 -35.87
N GLU A 171 -31.99 -62.73 -34.84
CA GLU A 171 -33.26 -63.38 -34.51
C GLU A 171 -34.32 -63.20 -35.62
N LEU A 172 -34.34 -62.04 -36.29
CA LEU A 172 -35.26 -61.80 -37.42
C LEU A 172 -34.79 -62.54 -38.68
N GLU A 173 -33.49 -62.54 -38.98
CA GLU A 173 -32.89 -63.27 -40.10
C GLU A 173 -33.15 -64.78 -39.98
N THR A 174 -33.02 -65.34 -38.76
CA THR A 174 -33.33 -66.76 -38.52
C THR A 174 -34.82 -67.08 -38.69
N LYS A 175 -35.72 -66.21 -38.22
CA LYS A 175 -37.17 -66.37 -38.44
C LYS A 175 -37.53 -66.28 -39.92
N LEU A 176 -36.95 -65.34 -40.66
CA LEU A 176 -37.15 -65.22 -42.10
C LEU A 176 -36.71 -66.49 -42.82
N ALA A 177 -35.50 -67.00 -42.53
CA ALA A 177 -35.00 -68.23 -43.13
C ALA A 177 -35.90 -69.44 -42.85
N ASN A 178 -36.43 -69.55 -41.63
CA ASN A 178 -37.37 -70.62 -41.27
C ASN A 178 -38.69 -70.51 -42.05
N LEU A 179 -39.27 -69.30 -42.14
CA LEU A 179 -40.51 -69.06 -42.89
C LEU A 179 -40.32 -69.33 -44.38
N ASP A 180 -39.19 -68.93 -44.97
CA ASP A 180 -38.86 -69.24 -46.36
C ASP A 180 -38.78 -70.76 -46.58
N GLN A 181 -38.19 -71.50 -45.64
CA GLN A 181 -38.13 -72.96 -45.70
C GLN A 181 -39.53 -73.61 -45.57
N GLU A 182 -40.37 -73.13 -44.66
CA GLU A 182 -41.75 -73.59 -44.49
C GLU A 182 -42.59 -73.30 -45.74
N LEU A 183 -42.41 -72.12 -46.35
CA LEU A 183 -43.09 -71.74 -47.59
C LEU A 183 -42.68 -72.66 -48.74
N LEU A 184 -41.39 -72.96 -48.91
CA LEU A 184 -40.91 -73.91 -49.91
C LEU A 184 -41.47 -75.33 -49.68
N ARG A 185 -41.51 -75.78 -48.42
CA ARG A 185 -42.05 -77.09 -48.07
C ARG A 185 -43.55 -77.16 -48.36
N SER A 186 -44.31 -76.13 -47.98
CA SER A 186 -45.75 -76.03 -48.30
C SER A 186 -46.00 -75.95 -49.81
N ALA A 187 -45.19 -75.23 -50.57
CA ALA A 187 -45.29 -75.19 -52.03
C ALA A 187 -45.09 -76.57 -52.66
N ALA A 188 -44.11 -77.35 -52.17
CA ALA A 188 -43.86 -78.71 -52.61
C ALA A 188 -45.00 -79.67 -52.22
N GLU A 189 -45.50 -79.59 -50.99
CA GLU A 189 -46.65 -80.38 -50.52
C GLU A 189 -47.91 -80.08 -51.35
N ASN A 190 -48.21 -78.80 -51.59
CA ASN A 190 -49.33 -78.39 -52.44
C ASN A 190 -49.18 -78.89 -53.89
N ALA A 191 -47.98 -78.87 -54.46
CA ALA A 191 -47.72 -79.42 -55.79
C ALA A 191 -47.97 -80.93 -55.85
N LEU A 192 -47.55 -81.66 -54.81
CA LEU A 192 -47.81 -83.10 -54.67
C LEU A 192 -49.31 -83.39 -54.52
N SER A 193 -50.03 -82.63 -53.70
CA SER A 193 -51.49 -82.76 -53.55
C SER A 193 -52.23 -82.53 -54.86
N ARG A 194 -51.84 -81.52 -55.66
CA ARG A 194 -52.43 -81.30 -57.00
C ARG A 194 -52.17 -82.50 -57.92
N SER A 195 -50.93 -83.00 -57.97
CA SER A 195 -50.59 -84.18 -58.79
C SER A 195 -51.35 -85.44 -58.38
N LEU A 196 -51.53 -85.68 -57.07
CA LEU A 196 -52.34 -86.79 -56.57
C LEU A 196 -53.81 -86.63 -56.93
N GLN A 197 -54.37 -85.41 -56.82
CA GLN A 197 -55.74 -85.13 -57.20
C GLN A 197 -55.97 -85.36 -58.70
N GLU A 198 -55.05 -84.92 -59.56
CA GLU A 198 -55.08 -85.17 -61.01
C GLU A 198 -55.08 -86.67 -61.32
N ARG A 199 -54.21 -87.47 -60.67
CA ARG A 199 -54.20 -88.93 -60.81
C ARG A 199 -55.49 -89.59 -60.33
N SER A 200 -56.04 -89.14 -59.20
CA SER A 200 -57.32 -89.61 -58.68
C SER A 200 -58.44 -89.35 -59.68
N ASN A 201 -58.53 -88.13 -60.21
CA ASN A 201 -59.50 -87.76 -61.24
C ASN A 201 -59.36 -88.64 -62.49
N MET A 202 -58.14 -88.88 -62.98
CA MET A 202 -57.89 -89.79 -64.11
C MET A 202 -58.33 -91.23 -63.82
N LEU A 203 -58.09 -91.76 -62.62
CA LEU A 203 -58.53 -93.11 -62.23
C LEU A 203 -60.06 -93.22 -62.18
N ILE A 204 -60.74 -92.18 -61.69
CA ILE A 204 -62.21 -92.12 -61.70
C ILE A 204 -62.72 -92.17 -63.14
N GLN A 205 -62.18 -91.33 -64.04
CA GLN A 205 -62.54 -91.33 -65.46
C GLN A 205 -62.30 -92.69 -66.13
N LEU A 206 -61.14 -93.32 -65.91
CA LEU A 206 -60.85 -94.66 -66.45
C LEU A 206 -61.81 -95.73 -65.93
N ASN A 207 -62.19 -95.67 -64.65
CA ASN A 207 -63.18 -96.59 -64.10
C ASN A 207 -64.56 -96.36 -64.74
N GLU A 208 -64.99 -95.11 -64.92
CA GLU A 208 -66.23 -94.77 -65.63
C GLU A 208 -66.24 -95.31 -67.06
N GLU A 209 -65.15 -95.12 -67.82
CA GLU A 209 -64.98 -95.66 -69.17
C GLU A 209 -65.04 -97.19 -69.20
N LYS A 210 -64.34 -97.85 -68.26
CA LYS A 210 -64.36 -99.31 -68.12
C LYS A 210 -65.74 -99.84 -67.80
N HIS A 211 -66.50 -99.17 -66.93
CA HIS A 211 -67.90 -99.52 -66.67
C HIS A 211 -68.77 -99.37 -67.91
N LYS A 212 -68.62 -98.28 -68.68
CA LYS A 212 -69.32 -98.07 -69.96
C LYS A 212 -69.01 -99.17 -70.99
N LEU A 213 -67.76 -99.62 -71.08
CA LEU A 213 -67.36 -100.70 -71.99
C LEU A 213 -67.92 -102.07 -71.58
N ARG A 214 -68.11 -102.34 -70.29
CA ARG A 214 -68.69 -103.61 -69.80
C ARG A 214 -70.21 -103.71 -69.98
N LEU A 215 -70.89 -102.58 -70.15
CA LEU A 215 -72.34 -102.49 -70.34
C LEU A 215 -72.74 -102.52 -71.82
N ARG A 216 -71.78 -102.59 -72.74
CA ARG A 216 -71.97 -102.81 -74.19
C ARG A 216 -71.63 -104.25 -74.54
#